data_AF-A0A2E4SAK3-F1
#
_entry.id   AF-A0A2E4SAK3-F1
#
_cell.length_a   1.000
_cell.length_b   1.000
_cell.length_c   1.000
_cell.angle_alpha   90.00
_cell.angle_beta   90.00
_cell.angle_gamma   90.00
#
_symmetry.space_group_name_H-M   'P 1'
#
loop_
_entity.id
_entity.type
_entity.pdbx_description
1 polymer ?
#
loop_
_entity_poly.entity_id
_entity_poly.type
_entity_poly.pdbx_seq_one_letter_code
_entity_poly.pdbx_strand_id
1 'polypeptide(L)'
;MIKWSLYIYVFFLAHIKFLFAASIAEATTNLNFLEILLSSTLGAIFCFNVFFFTARAIFFTTSNAKWLSIFKSKKKKKNFKKRNRLIVKMKNSKGGYFLLCTLAPLFLSIPIGTFIVVKFYGKNKFTYAYVSIVLLSTSTLLAYLNHFIFH
;
A
#
# COMPACT_ATOMS: atom_id res chain seq x y z
N MET A 1 23.11 -24.48 1.19
CA MET A 1 22.69 -23.65 2.34
C MET A 1 21.50 -22.80 1.94
N ILE A 2 20.41 -22.86 2.71
CA ILE A 2 19.25 -21.98 2.51
C ILE A 2 19.71 -20.54 2.72
N LYS A 3 19.59 -19.72 1.68
CA LYS A 3 20.02 -18.32 1.68
C LYS A 3 18.96 -17.45 2.36
N TRP A 4 18.69 -17.68 3.65
CA TRP A 4 17.72 -16.92 4.47
C TRP A 4 17.83 -15.40 4.32
N SER A 5 19.06 -14.90 4.16
CA SER A 5 19.35 -13.49 3.90
C SER A 5 18.64 -12.95 2.65
N LEU A 6 18.55 -13.72 1.56
CA LEU A 6 17.90 -13.30 0.32
C LEU A 6 16.38 -13.17 0.49
N TYR A 7 15.75 -14.10 1.19
CA TYR A 7 14.31 -14.01 1.51
C TYR A 7 14.01 -12.75 2.33
N ILE A 8 14.81 -12.49 3.36
CA ILE A 8 14.67 -11.30 4.21
C ILE A 8 14.87 -10.03 3.37
N TYR A 9 15.83 -10.02 2.46
CA TYR A 9 16.06 -8.91 1.53
C TYR A 9 14.82 -8.64 0.66
N VAL A 10 14.28 -9.66 -0.02
CA VAL A 10 13.08 -9.53 -0.86
C VAL A 10 11.87 -9.10 -0.04
N PHE A 11 11.73 -9.64 1.17
CA PHE A 11 10.67 -9.29 2.12
C PHE A 11 10.69 -7.78 2.45
N PHE A 12 11.83 -7.24 2.88
CA PHE A 12 11.95 -5.82 3.21
C PHE A 12 11.90 -4.91 1.97
N LEU A 13 12.42 -5.37 0.84
CA LEU A 13 12.38 -4.61 -0.40
C LEU A 13 10.94 -4.41 -0.90
N ALA A 14 10.08 -5.40 -0.70
CA ALA A 14 8.65 -5.30 -0.95
C ALA A 14 7.95 -4.22 -0.09
N HIS A 15 8.51 -3.80 1.05
CA HIS A 15 7.93 -2.74 1.87
C HIS A 15 8.09 -1.36 1.22
N ILE A 16 9.26 -1.11 0.63
CA ILE A 16 9.67 0.20 0.11
C ILE A 16 9.27 0.33 -1.37
N LYS A 17 9.65 -0.64 -2.20
CA LYS A 17 9.44 -0.61 -3.65
C LYS A 17 8.76 -1.88 -4.11
N PHE A 18 7.52 -2.09 -3.64
CA PHE A 18 6.72 -3.26 -3.97
C PHE A 18 6.65 -3.54 -5.48
N LEU A 19 6.43 -2.50 -6.30
CA LEU A 19 6.31 -2.66 -7.76
C LEU A 19 7.57 -3.16 -8.46
N PHE A 20 8.74 -2.93 -7.88
CA PHE A 20 10.01 -3.36 -8.46
C PHE A 20 10.60 -4.56 -7.72
N ALA A 21 9.91 -5.05 -6.68
CA ALA A 21 10.50 -6.02 -5.77
C ALA A 21 10.77 -7.36 -6.44
N ALA A 22 9.81 -7.86 -7.21
CA ALA A 22 9.98 -9.10 -7.96
C ALA A 22 11.10 -8.98 -9.02
N SER A 23 11.12 -7.89 -9.80
CA SER A 23 12.14 -7.67 -10.83
C SER A 23 13.55 -7.55 -10.27
N ILE A 24 13.70 -6.80 -9.16
CA ILE A 24 15.01 -6.64 -8.50
C ILE A 24 15.43 -7.96 -7.88
N ALA A 25 14.51 -8.70 -7.25
CA ALA A 25 14.81 -10.01 -6.68
C ALA A 25 15.31 -10.98 -7.76
N GLU A 26 14.65 -11.07 -8.90
CA GLU A 26 15.06 -11.98 -9.97
C GLU A 26 16.38 -11.57 -10.63
N ALA A 27 16.62 -10.27 -10.82
CA ALA A 27 17.87 -9.77 -11.39
C ALA A 27 19.09 -9.90 -10.45
N THR A 28 18.88 -9.93 -9.14
CA THR A 28 19.97 -9.94 -8.14
C THR A 28 20.12 -11.27 -7.40
N THR A 29 19.14 -12.15 -7.49
CA THR A 29 19.09 -13.40 -6.73
C THR A 29 18.73 -14.58 -7.61
N ASN A 30 19.37 -15.72 -7.38
CA ASN A 30 19.06 -16.99 -8.04
C ASN A 30 17.90 -17.73 -7.33
N LEU A 31 16.90 -17.01 -6.82
CA LEU A 31 15.73 -17.60 -6.16
C LEU A 31 14.72 -18.07 -7.19
N ASN A 32 13.96 -19.11 -6.85
CA ASN A 32 12.91 -19.59 -7.74
C ASN A 32 11.72 -18.61 -7.77
N PHE A 33 10.93 -18.64 -8.84
CA PHE A 33 9.74 -17.78 -9.00
C PHE A 33 8.80 -17.86 -7.79
N LEU A 34 8.50 -19.06 -7.31
CA LEU A 34 7.61 -19.27 -6.16
C LEU A 34 8.20 -18.70 -4.87
N GLU A 35 9.52 -18.76 -4.70
CA GLU A 35 10.23 -18.21 -3.54
C GLU A 35 10.13 -16.68 -3.51
N ILE A 36 10.34 -16.03 -4.67
CA ILE A 36 10.19 -14.57 -4.82
C ILE A 36 8.73 -14.15 -4.59
N LEU A 37 7.77 -14.89 -5.16
CA LEU A 37 6.35 -14.62 -4.98
C LEU A 37 5.93 -14.71 -3.50
N LEU A 38 6.27 -15.80 -2.82
CA LEU A 38 5.93 -15.99 -1.41
C LEU A 38 6.62 -14.96 -0.52
N SER A 39 7.90 -14.68 -0.75
CA SER A 39 8.63 -13.72 0.08
C SER A 39 8.12 -12.28 -0.09
N SER A 40 7.81 -11.88 -1.32
CA SER A 40 7.29 -10.54 -1.61
C SER A 40 5.83 -10.36 -1.17
N THR A 41 4.96 -11.35 -1.38
CA THR A 41 3.58 -11.33 -0.87
C THR A 41 3.53 -11.23 0.65
N LEU A 42 4.30 -12.07 1.35
CA LEU A 42 4.36 -12.04 2.82
C LEU A 42 4.87 -10.70 3.32
N GLY A 43 5.92 -10.15 2.70
CA GLY A 43 6.43 -8.82 3.02
C GLY A 43 5.38 -7.72 2.86
N ALA A 44 4.69 -7.71 1.73
CA ALA A 44 3.67 -6.72 1.43
C ALA A 44 2.48 -6.80 2.39
N ILE A 45 1.98 -8.01 2.64
CA ILE A 45 0.83 -8.25 3.52
C ILE A 45 1.19 -7.94 4.97
N PHE A 46 2.36 -8.35 5.43
CA PHE A 46 2.84 -8.06 6.78
C PHE A 46 2.92 -6.56 7.01
N CYS A 47 3.62 -5.84 6.11
CA CYS A 47 3.73 -4.39 6.15
C CYS A 47 2.34 -3.74 6.16
N PHE A 48 1.48 -4.10 5.21
CA PHE A 48 0.13 -3.57 5.12
C PHE A 48 -0.65 -3.77 6.42
N ASN A 49 -0.63 -4.96 7.03
CA ASN A 49 -1.35 -5.23 8.27
C ASN A 49 -0.84 -4.34 9.42
N VAL A 50 0.48 -4.32 9.64
CA VAL A 50 1.10 -3.51 10.71
C VAL A 50 0.69 -2.04 10.56
N PHE A 51 0.85 -1.46 9.36
CA PHE A 51 0.53 -0.05 9.13
C PHE A 51 -0.97 0.23 9.10
N PHE A 52 -1.80 -0.68 8.60
CA PHE A 52 -3.25 -0.52 8.56
C PHE A 52 -3.84 -0.49 9.97
N PHE A 53 -3.47 -1.45 10.82
CA PHE A 53 -3.93 -1.49 12.21
C PHE A 53 -3.38 -0.31 13.02
N THR A 54 -2.10 0.03 12.87
CA THR A 54 -1.49 1.19 13.53
C THR A 54 -2.20 2.48 13.14
N ALA A 55 -2.38 2.73 11.83
CA ALA A 55 -3.10 3.91 11.35
C ALA A 55 -4.56 3.91 11.84
N ARG A 56 -5.23 2.77 11.84
CA ARG A 56 -6.62 2.65 12.31
C ARG A 56 -6.73 2.95 13.79
N ALA A 57 -5.82 2.44 14.62
CA ALA A 57 -5.77 2.76 16.05
C ALA A 57 -5.58 4.27 16.26
N ILE A 58 -4.64 4.88 15.55
CA ILE A 58 -4.36 6.32 15.64
C ILE A 58 -5.57 7.17 15.24
N PHE A 59 -6.26 6.83 14.15
CA PHE A 59 -7.36 7.64 13.62
C PHE A 59 -8.74 7.36 14.24
N PHE A 60 -8.99 6.14 14.74
CA PHE A 60 -10.32 5.70 15.16
C PHE A 60 -10.45 5.26 16.62
N THR A 61 -9.38 4.84 17.28
CA THR A 61 -9.41 4.47 18.71
C THR A 61 -9.21 5.69 19.61
N THR A 62 -8.41 6.67 19.18
CA THR A 62 -8.07 7.77 20.06
C THR A 62 -9.04 8.94 19.90
N SER A 63 -9.88 9.18 20.91
CA SER A 63 -10.65 10.44 21.04
C SER A 63 -9.76 11.67 21.31
N ASN A 64 -8.42 11.52 21.29
CA ASN A 64 -7.48 12.62 21.44
C ASN A 64 -7.37 13.40 20.13
N ALA A 65 -8.24 14.39 20.04
CA ALA A 65 -8.29 15.47 19.05
C ALA A 65 -6.98 16.26 18.85
N LYS A 66 -5.88 15.93 19.54
CA LYS A 66 -4.58 16.62 19.47
C LYS A 66 -3.73 16.24 18.25
N TRP A 67 -3.68 14.97 17.84
CA TRP A 67 -3.00 14.62 16.57
C TRP A 67 -3.87 14.93 15.35
N LEU A 68 -5.20 14.82 15.55
CA LEU A 68 -6.17 15.27 14.57
C LEU A 68 -6.13 16.79 14.37
N SER A 69 -5.62 17.61 15.30
CA SER A 69 -5.50 19.07 15.13
C SER A 69 -4.25 19.50 14.35
N ILE A 70 -3.18 18.69 14.35
CA ILE A 70 -1.98 18.90 13.54
C ILE A 70 -2.26 18.58 12.05
N PHE A 71 -3.06 17.55 11.79
CA PHE A 71 -3.46 17.15 10.43
C PHE A 71 -4.87 17.58 10.01
N LYS A 72 -5.72 18.07 10.93
CA LYS A 72 -6.83 18.95 10.57
C LYS A 72 -6.16 20.21 10.06
N SER A 73 -6.10 20.32 8.74
CA SER A 73 -6.17 21.62 8.09
C SER A 73 -7.18 22.46 8.87
N LYS A 74 -6.70 23.48 9.61
CA LYS A 74 -7.53 24.56 10.19
C LYS A 74 -8.59 24.81 9.14
N LYS A 75 -9.89 24.67 9.44
CA LYS A 75 -10.99 24.86 8.49
C LYS A 75 -10.70 26.13 7.66
N LYS A 76 -10.02 25.98 6.51
CA LYS A 76 -9.62 27.13 5.71
C LYS A 76 -10.93 27.64 5.15
N LYS A 77 -11.22 28.93 5.37
CA LYS A 77 -12.35 29.65 4.76
C LYS A 77 -12.59 29.08 3.36
N LYS A 78 -13.85 28.77 3.03
CA LYS A 78 -14.29 28.12 1.78
C LYS A 78 -13.83 28.90 0.54
N ASN A 79 -12.57 28.81 0.18
CA ASN A 79 -12.05 29.26 -1.09
C ASN A 79 -12.16 28.07 -2.04
N PHE A 80 -13.27 28.02 -2.77
CA PHE A 80 -13.52 27.04 -3.84
C PHE A 80 -12.53 27.25 -5.00
N LYS A 81 -11.24 26.95 -4.80
CA LYS A 81 -10.30 26.79 -5.92
C LYS A 81 -10.67 25.52 -6.70
N LYS A 82 -10.62 25.58 -8.04
CA LYS A 82 -10.95 24.47 -8.96
C LYS A 82 -10.27 23.14 -8.57
N ARG A 83 -9.02 23.19 -8.07
CA ARG A 83 -8.28 22.03 -7.53
C ARG A 83 -8.96 21.35 -6.33
N ASN A 84 -9.53 22.11 -5.40
CA ASN A 84 -10.21 21.54 -4.22
C ASN A 84 -11.53 20.86 -4.60
N ARG A 85 -12.24 21.37 -5.62
CA ARG A 85 -13.42 20.70 -6.17
C ARG A 85 -13.06 19.38 -6.84
N LEU A 86 -11.91 19.31 -7.53
CA LEU A 86 -11.45 18.09 -8.19
C LEU A 86 -11.10 16.98 -7.17
N ILE A 87 -10.41 17.35 -6.08
CA ILE A 87 -10.12 16.42 -4.96
C ILE A 87 -11.42 15.92 -4.29
N VAL A 88 -12.40 16.80 -4.09
CA VAL A 88 -13.71 16.42 -3.52
C VAL A 88 -14.52 15.56 -4.50
N LYS A 89 -14.47 15.84 -5.80
CA LYS A 89 -15.17 15.07 -6.85
C LYS A 89 -14.54 13.68 -7.05
N MET A 90 -13.21 13.58 -6.96
CA MET A 90 -12.50 12.30 -6.89
C MET A 90 -12.87 11.53 -5.62
N LYS A 91 -12.89 12.20 -4.46
CA LYS A 91 -13.26 11.57 -3.18
C LYS A 91 -14.69 11.03 -3.17
N ASN A 92 -15.64 11.74 -3.81
CA ASN A 92 -17.06 11.37 -3.89
C ASN A 92 -17.40 10.39 -5.03
N SER A 93 -16.48 10.15 -5.99
CA SER A 93 -16.71 9.18 -7.05
C SER A 93 -16.34 7.78 -6.59
N LYS A 94 -17.20 6.78 -6.88
CA LYS A 94 -16.91 5.36 -6.62
C LYS A 94 -15.58 4.93 -7.25
N GLY A 95 -15.20 5.50 -8.39
CA GLY A 95 -13.92 5.21 -9.06
C GLY A 95 -12.69 5.77 -8.34
N GLY A 96 -12.82 6.91 -7.64
CA GLY A 96 -11.70 7.51 -6.90
C GLY A 96 -11.32 6.71 -5.66
N TYR A 97 -12.29 6.00 -5.06
CA TYR A 97 -12.02 5.04 -3.98
C TYR A 97 -11.12 3.90 -4.46
N PHE A 98 -11.50 3.23 -5.54
CA PHE A 98 -10.74 2.10 -6.08
C PHE A 98 -9.36 2.53 -6.55
N LEU A 99 -9.27 3.63 -7.29
CA LEU A 99 -8.01 4.17 -7.78
C LEU A 99 -7.07 4.55 -6.63
N LEU A 100 -7.55 5.23 -5.59
CA LEU A 100 -6.67 5.61 -4.48
C LEU A 100 -6.21 4.41 -3.66
N CYS A 101 -7.11 3.42 -3.44
CA CYS A 101 -6.79 2.21 -2.69
C CYS A 101 -5.80 1.30 -3.43
N THR A 102 -5.79 1.29 -4.76
CA THR A 102 -4.80 0.55 -5.54
C THR A 102 -3.51 1.34 -5.73
N LEU A 103 -3.63 2.60 -6.17
CA LEU A 103 -2.48 3.37 -6.62
C LEU A 103 -1.61 3.83 -5.45
N ALA A 104 -2.19 4.18 -4.30
CA ALA A 104 -1.40 4.72 -3.19
C ALA A 104 -0.43 3.68 -2.58
N PRO A 105 -0.84 2.43 -2.25
CA PRO A 105 0.09 1.42 -1.73
C PRO A 105 1.13 0.98 -2.77
N LEU A 106 0.78 0.99 -4.06
CA LEU A 106 1.66 0.53 -5.14
C LEU A 106 2.70 1.58 -5.53
N PHE A 107 2.31 2.84 -5.76
CA PHE A 107 3.20 3.90 -6.24
C PHE A 107 3.95 4.61 -5.12
N LEU A 108 3.36 4.75 -3.93
CA LEU A 108 3.89 5.62 -2.88
C LEU A 108 4.70 4.86 -1.82
N SER A 109 4.81 3.53 -1.91
CA SER A 109 5.20 2.59 -0.86
C SER A 109 4.03 2.17 0.01
N ILE A 110 4.02 0.88 0.39
CA ILE A 110 3.00 0.26 1.23
C ILE A 110 2.76 1.04 2.54
N PRO A 111 3.77 1.43 3.33
CA PRO A 111 3.54 2.13 4.60
C PRO A 111 2.78 3.44 4.42
N ILE A 112 3.31 4.33 3.56
CA ILE A 112 2.77 5.68 3.37
C ILE A 112 1.42 5.62 2.64
N GLY A 113 1.30 4.76 1.63
CA GLY A 113 0.07 4.52 0.90
C GLY A 113 -1.06 4.01 1.81
N THR A 114 -0.74 3.08 2.70
CA THR A 114 -1.71 2.54 3.68
C THR A 114 -2.21 3.61 4.63
N PHE A 115 -1.33 4.47 5.16
CA PHE A 115 -1.73 5.61 5.99
C PHE A 115 -2.72 6.53 5.28
N ILE A 116 -2.47 6.84 4.01
CA ILE A 116 -3.36 7.67 3.18
C ILE A 116 -4.72 6.99 3.02
N VAL A 117 -4.72 5.70 2.64
CA VAL A 117 -5.96 4.93 2.44
C VAL A 117 -6.79 4.88 3.73
N VAL A 118 -6.17 4.57 4.87
CA VAL A 118 -6.87 4.53 6.17
C VAL A 118 -7.39 5.91 6.57
N LYS A 119 -6.64 6.98 6.31
CA LYS A 119 -7.08 8.35 6.61
C LYS A 119 -8.33 8.76 5.83
N PHE A 120 -8.41 8.41 4.55
CA PHE A 120 -9.54 8.80 3.70
C PHE A 120 -10.71 7.82 3.79
N TYR A 121 -10.43 6.52 3.86
CA TYR A 121 -11.40 5.45 3.69
C TYR A 121 -11.40 4.38 4.79
N GLY A 122 -10.56 4.51 5.83
CA GLY A 122 -10.45 3.53 6.92
C GLY A 122 -11.71 3.33 7.78
N LYS A 123 -12.78 4.11 7.54
CA LYS A 123 -14.11 3.87 8.12
C LYS A 123 -14.80 2.64 7.52
N ASN A 124 -14.52 2.33 6.25
CA ASN A 124 -15.16 1.23 5.55
C ASN A 124 -14.42 -0.07 5.85
N LYS A 125 -15.13 -1.05 6.39
CA LYS A 125 -14.58 -2.40 6.67
C LYS A 125 -14.10 -3.10 5.40
N PHE A 126 -14.74 -2.82 4.26
CA PHE A 126 -14.37 -3.34 2.94
C PHE A 126 -12.98 -2.89 2.45
N THR A 127 -12.46 -1.76 2.95
CA THR A 127 -11.17 -1.21 2.49
C THR A 127 -10.00 -2.11 2.84
N TYR A 128 -10.06 -2.77 4.00
CA TYR A 128 -9.04 -3.74 4.39
C TYR A 128 -8.96 -4.90 3.38
N ALA A 129 -10.08 -5.61 3.18
CA ALA A 129 -10.15 -6.75 2.28
C ALA A 129 -9.78 -6.37 0.84
N TYR A 130 -10.25 -5.21 0.38
CA TYR A 130 -9.93 -4.73 -0.96
C TYR A 130 -8.43 -4.51 -1.16
N VAL A 131 -7.74 -3.81 -0.26
CA VAL A 131 -6.30 -3.55 -0.42
C VAL A 131 -5.49 -4.84 -0.29
N SER A 132 -5.87 -5.77 0.59
CA SER A 132 -5.23 -7.09 0.67
C SER A 132 -5.34 -7.87 -0.64
N ILE A 133 -6.53 -7.92 -1.25
CA ILE A 133 -6.75 -8.59 -2.55
C ILE A 133 -5.91 -7.93 -3.64
N VAL A 134 -5.86 -6.59 -3.66
CA VAL A 134 -5.05 -5.84 -4.63
C VAL A 134 -3.57 -6.17 -4.49
N LEU A 135 -3.03 -6.20 -3.28
CA LEU A 135 -1.62 -6.53 -3.03
C LEU A 135 -1.31 -7.97 -3.46
N LEU A 136 -2.20 -8.92 -3.16
CA LEU A 136 -2.09 -10.29 -3.63
C LEU A 136 -2.09 -10.37 -5.15
N SER A 137 -3.10 -9.78 -5.81
CA SER A 137 -3.23 -9.82 -7.28
C SER A 137 -2.07 -9.15 -7.99
N THR A 138 -1.55 -8.06 -7.43
CA THR A 138 -0.42 -7.34 -8.02
C THR A 138 0.89 -8.06 -7.80
N SER A 139 1.10 -8.68 -6.63
CA SER A 139 2.30 -9.50 -6.39
C SER A 139 2.35 -10.71 -7.33
N THR A 140 1.22 -11.41 -7.51
CA THR A 140 1.14 -12.54 -8.46
C THR A 140 1.38 -12.08 -9.89
N LEU A 141 0.79 -10.95 -10.30
CA LEU A 141 0.96 -10.41 -11.65
C LEU A 141 2.41 -9.98 -11.90
N LEU A 142 3.04 -9.32 -10.94
CA LEU A 142 4.44 -8.90 -11.05
C LEU A 142 5.40 -10.09 -11.11
N ALA A 143 5.21 -11.07 -10.23
CA ALA A 143 6.05 -12.26 -10.26
C ALA A 143 5.90 -12.99 -11.61
N TYR A 144 4.66 -13.14 -12.10
CA TYR A 144 4.38 -13.83 -13.36
C TYR A 144 4.98 -13.10 -14.57
N LEU A 145 4.86 -11.76 -14.59
CA LEU A 145 5.47 -10.94 -15.62
C LEU A 145 6.99 -11.07 -15.64
N ASN A 146 7.65 -11.11 -14.48
CA ASN A 146 9.11 -11.25 -14.46
C ASN A 146 9.56 -12.64 -14.94
N HIS A 147 8.87 -13.71 -14.50
CA HIS A 147 9.13 -15.05 -15.03
C HIS A 147 9.02 -15.11 -16.57
N PHE A 148 8.07 -14.38 -17.17
CA PHE A 148 7.94 -14.32 -18.62
C PHE A 148 9.00 -13.46 -19.32
N ILE A 149 9.60 -12.49 -18.61
CA ILE A 149 10.63 -11.60 -19.17
C ILE A 149 12.02 -12.26 -19.15
N PHE A 150 12.33 -13.03 -18.11
CA PHE A 150 13.66 -13.61 -17.91
C PHE A 150 13.80 -15.05 -18.44
N HIS A 151 12.72 -15.65 -18.96
CA HIS A 151 12.69 -17.03 -19.47
C HIS A 151 12.04 -17.13 -20.84
#